data_AF-A0A843BJZ9-F1
#
_entry.id   AF-A0A843BJZ9-F1
#
_cell.length_a   1.000
_cell.length_b   1.000
_cell.length_c   1.000
_cell.angle_alpha   90.00
_cell.angle_beta   90.00
_cell.angle_gamma   90.00
#
_symmetry.space_group_name_H-M   'P 1'
#
loop_
_entity.id
_entity.type
_entity.pdbx_description
1 polymer ?
#
loop_
_entity_poly.entity_id
_entity_poly.type
_entity_poly.pdbx_seq_one_letter_code
_entity_poly.pdbx_strand_id
1 'polypeptide(L)'
;MDDLIVIGEAVPDELKDKRKVLCSACYSDEHGLVRIYPIPPNAHMRRWDRVSIPLERNPQDTRGESWKVQGSKREWDVLSEKIHRHGKLPQPGRISLLHKLYRDFGVDCIQNLNDNMLSLGIIKPDVLNAWMEERGERYDPTVQITLDSPTRFFTIHNYKLQPRVKYRCSDCRSQNPHNQQILEWGAYEWMRKHPDNPEQAIPNLRLTDPQYDKYFLVGNMSKYRNAFVVISVFRFKHGTI
;
A
#
# COMPACT_ATOMS: atom_id res chain seq x y z
N MET A 1 -11.18 -4.36 16.35
CA MET A 1 -10.13 -5.31 15.93
C MET A 1 -8.87 -4.73 16.48
N ASP A 2 -8.24 -5.46 17.40
CA ASP A 2 -7.42 -4.83 18.42
C ASP A 2 -5.94 -5.20 18.31
N ASP A 3 -5.61 -6.06 17.35
CA ASP A 3 -4.31 -6.71 17.14
C ASP A 3 -3.66 -6.35 15.79
N LEU A 4 -4.11 -5.27 15.14
CA LEU A 4 -3.66 -4.92 13.78
C LEU A 4 -2.21 -4.43 13.77
N ILE A 5 -1.42 -4.93 12.82
CA ILE A 5 -0.09 -4.42 12.47
C ILE A 5 -0.15 -3.81 11.07
N VAL A 6 0.17 -2.53 10.93
CA VAL A 6 0.20 -1.86 9.63
C VAL A 6 1.39 -2.35 8.81
N ILE A 7 1.15 -2.87 7.61
CA ILE A 7 2.21 -3.44 6.75
C ILE A 7 2.38 -2.67 5.42
N GLY A 8 1.41 -1.86 5.04
CA GLY A 8 1.51 -1.01 3.85
C GLY A 8 0.41 0.03 3.78
N GLU A 9 0.72 1.15 3.13
CA GLU A 9 -0.25 2.20 2.84
C GLU A 9 -0.05 2.66 1.41
N ALA A 10 -1.16 2.72 0.68
CA ALA A 10 -1.20 3.30 -0.64
C ALA A 10 -1.21 4.82 -0.53
N VAL A 11 -0.61 5.50 -1.51
CA VAL A 11 -0.70 6.94 -1.73
C VAL A 11 -2.16 7.41 -1.64
N PRO A 12 -2.42 8.58 -1.03
CA PRO A 12 -3.77 9.11 -0.95
C PRO A 12 -4.48 9.22 -2.29
N ASP A 13 -5.78 9.00 -2.26
CA ASP A 13 -6.70 9.16 -3.40
C ASP A 13 -7.88 10.05 -2.99
N GLU A 14 -8.76 10.38 -3.94
CA GLU A 14 -9.97 11.17 -3.72
C GLU A 14 -11.23 10.35 -4.05
N LEU A 15 -12.19 10.32 -3.13
CA LEU A 15 -13.52 9.77 -3.38
C LEU A 15 -14.36 10.72 -4.25
N LYS A 16 -15.43 10.18 -4.86
CA LYS A 16 -16.40 10.99 -5.64
C LYS A 16 -16.99 12.17 -4.84
N ASP A 17 -17.09 12.02 -3.52
CA ASP A 17 -17.60 13.03 -2.59
C ASP A 17 -16.49 13.98 -2.06
N LYS A 18 -15.33 14.02 -2.73
CA LYS A 18 -14.18 14.91 -2.44
C LYS A 18 -13.43 14.62 -1.15
N ARG A 19 -13.78 13.54 -0.43
CA ARG A 19 -12.98 13.11 0.71
C ARG A 19 -11.68 12.49 0.24
N LYS A 20 -10.57 12.98 0.80
CA LYS A 20 -9.23 12.43 0.61
C LYS A 20 -9.09 11.19 1.47
N VAL A 21 -8.64 10.08 0.89
CA VAL A 21 -8.65 8.77 1.56
C VAL A 21 -7.35 8.02 1.35
N LEU A 22 -7.02 7.17 2.32
CA LEU A 22 -5.98 6.17 2.26
C LEU A 22 -6.60 4.77 2.19
N CYS A 23 -5.85 3.84 1.61
CA CYS A 23 -6.06 2.42 1.76
C CYS A 23 -4.86 1.85 2.52
N SER A 24 -5.12 1.27 3.70
CA SER A 24 -4.07 0.65 4.51
C SER A 24 -4.24 -0.86 4.49
N ALA A 25 -3.15 -1.57 4.29
CA ALA A 25 -3.07 -3.00 4.47
C ALA A 25 -2.42 -3.30 5.82
N CYS A 26 -3.07 -4.17 6.58
CA CYS A 26 -2.68 -4.58 7.91
C CYS A 26 -2.62 -6.11 7.99
N TYR A 27 -2.04 -6.59 9.08
CA TYR A 27 -2.04 -7.99 9.47
C TYR A 27 -2.68 -8.14 10.86
N SER A 28 -3.50 -9.16 11.03
CA SER A 28 -4.04 -9.62 12.31
C SER A 28 -3.72 -11.11 12.46
N ASP A 29 -3.36 -11.56 13.66
CA ASP A 29 -3.09 -12.97 13.90
C ASP A 29 -4.37 -13.81 13.74
N GLU A 30 -5.53 -13.24 14.08
CA GLU A 30 -6.84 -13.88 13.97
C GLU A 30 -7.38 -13.86 12.53
N HIS A 31 -7.24 -12.73 11.83
CA HIS A 31 -7.90 -12.50 10.53
C HIS A 31 -6.98 -12.56 9.31
N GLY A 32 -5.66 -12.69 9.52
CA GLY A 32 -4.69 -12.69 8.43
C GLY A 32 -4.47 -11.31 7.83
N LEU A 33 -4.38 -11.22 6.50
CA LEU A 33 -4.30 -9.94 5.81
C LEU A 33 -5.63 -9.18 5.91
N VAL A 34 -5.56 -7.91 6.27
CA VAL A 34 -6.71 -7.03 6.47
C VAL A 34 -6.53 -5.77 5.63
N ARG A 35 -7.44 -5.51 4.70
CA ARG A 35 -7.55 -4.24 3.99
C ARG A 35 -8.51 -3.33 4.72
N ILE A 36 -8.08 -2.11 5.02
CA ILE A 36 -8.94 -1.09 5.64
C ILE A 36 -9.10 0.08 4.67
N TYR A 37 -10.35 0.35 4.28
CA TYR A 37 -10.69 1.43 3.38
C TYR A 37 -12.15 1.90 3.59
N PRO A 38 -12.41 3.21 3.60
CA PRO A 38 -11.46 4.32 3.55
C PRO A 38 -10.87 4.65 4.94
N ILE A 39 -9.62 5.14 4.96
CA ILE A 39 -8.96 5.74 6.14
C ILE A 39 -8.70 7.22 5.85
N PRO A 40 -8.90 8.15 6.80
CA PRO A 40 -8.61 9.56 6.58
C PRO A 40 -7.09 9.81 6.71
N PRO A 41 -6.49 10.69 5.89
CA PRO A 41 -5.03 10.91 5.92
C PRO A 41 -4.44 11.42 7.23
N ASN A 42 -5.25 12.10 8.05
CA ASN A 42 -4.87 12.57 9.39
C ASN A 42 -4.81 11.44 10.44
N ALA A 43 -5.18 10.20 10.08
CA ALA A 43 -4.96 9.03 10.94
C ALA A 43 -3.47 8.79 11.24
N HIS A 44 -2.58 9.22 10.34
CA HIS A 44 -1.12 9.10 10.49
C HIS A 44 -0.65 7.72 10.95
N MET A 45 -1.31 6.67 10.45
CA MET A 45 -0.83 5.31 10.56
C MET A 45 0.50 5.21 9.84
N ARG A 46 1.43 4.40 10.36
CA ARG A 46 2.73 4.16 9.74
C ARG A 46 3.00 2.68 9.69
N ARG A 47 3.78 2.25 8.68
CA ARG A 47 4.24 0.87 8.61
C ARG A 47 4.91 0.45 9.94
N TRP A 48 4.51 -0.73 10.41
CA TRP A 48 4.86 -1.35 11.69
C TRP A 48 4.17 -0.80 12.93
N ASP A 49 3.28 0.18 12.80
CA ASP A 49 2.43 0.58 13.93
C ASP A 49 1.52 -0.59 14.33
N ARG A 50 1.39 -0.81 15.63
CA ARG A 50 0.39 -1.70 16.24
C ARG A 50 -0.83 -0.85 16.58
N VAL A 51 -1.99 -1.20 16.06
CA VAL A 51 -3.20 -0.39 16.18
C VAL A 51 -4.42 -1.21 16.57
N SER A 52 -5.37 -0.55 17.22
CA SER A 52 -6.73 -1.05 17.39
C SER A 52 -7.69 -0.11 16.69
N ILE A 53 -8.57 -0.70 15.87
CA ILE A 53 -9.51 0.05 15.04
C ILE A 53 -10.89 -0.64 15.13
N PRO A 54 -11.97 0.10 15.44
CA PRO A 54 -13.31 -0.44 15.34
C PRO A 54 -13.67 -0.61 13.85
N LEU A 55 -13.66 -1.86 13.39
CA LEU A 55 -13.92 -2.22 12.00
C LEU A 55 -15.32 -2.83 11.84
N GLU A 56 -15.89 -2.65 10.67
CA GLU A 56 -17.14 -3.29 10.25
C GLU A 56 -17.05 -3.73 8.78
N ARG A 57 -17.89 -4.69 8.41
CA ARG A 57 -17.99 -5.17 7.03
C ARG A 57 -18.64 -4.10 6.15
N ASN A 58 -18.14 -3.98 4.94
CA ASN A 58 -18.83 -3.26 3.88
C ASN A 58 -19.71 -4.25 3.09
N PRO A 59 -21.05 -4.19 3.18
CA PRO A 59 -21.91 -5.14 2.46
C PRO A 59 -21.81 -5.00 0.93
N GLN A 60 -21.30 -3.86 0.42
CA GLN A 60 -21.02 -3.67 -1.00
C GLN A 60 -19.65 -4.22 -1.43
N ASP A 61 -18.85 -4.76 -0.50
CA ASP A 61 -17.54 -5.34 -0.80
C ASP A 61 -17.48 -6.82 -0.41
N THR A 62 -17.50 -7.69 -1.41
CA THR A 62 -17.49 -9.14 -1.21
C THR A 62 -16.15 -9.71 -0.80
N ARG A 63 -15.07 -8.91 -0.77
CA ARG A 63 -13.72 -9.36 -0.39
C ARG A 63 -13.65 -9.69 1.10
N GLY A 64 -13.29 -10.92 1.46
CA GLY A 64 -13.27 -11.42 2.84
C GLY A 64 -12.32 -10.66 3.77
N GLU A 65 -11.30 -10.02 3.22
CA GLU A 65 -10.29 -9.25 3.94
C GLU A 65 -10.56 -7.74 3.97
N SER A 66 -11.65 -7.25 3.35
CA SER A 66 -11.92 -5.81 3.20
C SER A 66 -12.88 -5.28 4.26
N TRP A 67 -12.43 -4.26 4.98
CA TRP A 67 -13.13 -3.66 6.11
C TRP A 67 -13.17 -2.14 5.99
N LYS A 68 -14.17 -1.53 6.62
CA LYS A 68 -14.25 -0.08 6.82
C LYS A 68 -14.20 0.24 8.30
N VAL A 69 -13.68 1.42 8.64
CA VAL A 69 -13.78 1.93 10.00
C VAL A 69 -15.25 2.23 10.32
N GLN A 70 -15.71 1.84 11.51
CA GLN A 70 -17.07 2.11 11.97
C GLN A 70 -17.36 3.61 11.95
N GLY A 71 -18.45 3.98 11.26
CA GLY A 71 -18.82 5.39 11.11
C GLY A 71 -18.15 6.10 9.92
N SER A 72 -17.39 5.40 9.08
CA SER A 72 -16.65 5.98 7.93
C SER A 72 -17.46 6.79 6.91
N LYS A 73 -18.80 6.77 6.97
CA LYS A 73 -19.67 7.64 6.17
C LYS A 73 -20.25 8.84 6.94
N ARG A 74 -20.41 8.75 8.27
CA ARG A 74 -21.17 9.72 9.09
C ARG A 74 -20.29 10.49 10.06
N GLU A 75 -19.16 9.93 10.44
CA GLU A 75 -18.26 10.44 11.49
C GLU A 75 -16.87 10.72 10.90
N TRP A 76 -16.81 11.22 9.66
CA TRP A 76 -15.58 11.33 8.90
C TRP A 76 -14.51 12.19 9.61
N ASP A 77 -14.93 13.32 10.17
CA ASP A 77 -14.01 14.31 10.74
C ASP A 77 -13.32 13.82 12.02
N VAL A 78 -13.99 12.92 12.76
CA VAL A 78 -13.48 12.31 14.01
C VAL A 78 -12.99 10.87 13.80
N LEU A 79 -13.01 10.37 12.56
CA LEU A 79 -12.71 8.97 12.26
C LEU A 79 -11.27 8.58 12.66
N SER A 80 -10.35 9.55 12.59
CA SER A 80 -8.95 9.37 13.00
C SER A 80 -8.78 9.11 14.51
N GLU A 81 -9.69 9.65 15.34
CA GLU A 81 -9.66 9.49 16.81
C GLU A 81 -9.98 8.05 17.23
N LYS A 82 -10.66 7.29 16.37
CA LYS A 82 -10.99 5.88 16.58
C LYS A 82 -9.81 4.93 16.32
N ILE A 83 -8.67 5.44 15.84
CA ILE A 83 -7.48 4.65 15.52
C ILE A 83 -6.49 4.77 16.67
N HIS A 84 -6.49 3.78 17.55
CA HIS A 84 -5.62 3.77 18.73
C HIS A 84 -4.29 3.11 18.41
N ARG A 85 -3.17 3.81 18.65
CA ARG A 85 -1.81 3.29 18.41
C ARG A 85 -1.18 2.83 19.73
N HIS A 86 -0.68 1.59 19.74
CA HIS A 86 -0.08 0.93 20.91
C HIS A 86 1.45 0.85 20.83
N GLY A 87 2.06 1.56 19.90
CA GLY A 87 3.49 1.52 19.62
C GLY A 87 3.80 0.83 18.30
N LYS A 88 5.03 0.31 18.17
CA LYS A 88 5.54 -0.26 16.92
C LYS A 88 6.07 -1.67 17.12
N LEU A 89 5.94 -2.49 16.09
CA LEU A 89 6.64 -3.77 16.02
C LEU A 89 8.16 -3.51 16.00
N PRO A 90 8.94 -4.11 16.93
CA PRO A 90 10.39 -3.96 16.96
C PRO A 90 11.04 -4.61 15.75
N GLN A 91 12.25 -4.17 15.38
CA GLN A 91 12.92 -4.59 14.16
C GLN A 91 13.07 -6.11 13.99
N PRO A 92 13.50 -6.90 15.01
CA PRO A 92 13.57 -8.35 14.89
C PRO A 92 12.21 -8.97 14.54
N GLY A 93 11.13 -8.48 15.17
CA GLY A 93 9.77 -8.93 14.90
C GLY A 93 9.28 -8.63 13.48
N ARG A 94 9.82 -7.61 12.80
CA ARG A 94 9.43 -7.26 11.42
C ARG A 94 9.89 -8.31 10.41
N ILE A 95 11.10 -8.83 10.57
CA ILE A 95 11.64 -9.88 9.69
C ILE A 95 10.83 -11.16 9.92
N SER A 96 10.64 -11.56 11.18
CA SER A 96 9.84 -12.74 11.53
C SER A 96 8.41 -12.64 11.00
N LEU A 97 7.76 -11.47 11.15
CA LEU A 97 6.43 -11.24 10.60
C LEU A 97 6.43 -11.33 9.08
N LEU A 98 7.41 -10.75 8.38
CA LEU A 98 7.42 -10.86 6.92
C LEU A 98 7.61 -12.30 6.43
N HIS A 99 8.50 -13.08 7.06
CA HIS A 99 8.65 -14.49 6.73
C HIS A 99 7.34 -15.26 6.97
N LYS A 100 6.64 -14.96 8.07
CA LYS A 100 5.29 -15.47 8.33
C LYS A 100 4.32 -15.07 7.22
N LEU A 101 4.26 -13.79 6.86
CA LEU A 101 3.38 -13.28 5.81
C LEU A 101 3.65 -13.91 4.44
N TYR A 102 4.92 -14.10 4.09
CA TYR A 102 5.29 -14.75 2.83
C TYR A 102 4.94 -16.24 2.84
N ARG A 103 5.12 -16.93 3.97
CA ARG A 103 4.73 -18.34 4.09
C ARG A 103 3.21 -18.51 3.99
N ASP A 104 2.46 -17.65 4.68
CA ASP A 104 1.02 -17.84 4.85
C ASP A 104 0.19 -17.19 3.71
N PHE A 105 0.70 -16.11 3.09
CA PHE A 105 0.03 -15.34 2.04
C PHE A 105 0.89 -15.11 0.80
N GLY A 106 2.03 -15.80 0.69
CA GLY A 106 2.87 -15.77 -0.49
C GLY A 106 2.19 -16.46 -1.67
N VAL A 107 2.33 -15.88 -2.85
CA VAL A 107 1.88 -16.50 -4.10
C VAL A 107 2.99 -16.48 -5.14
N ASP A 108 3.09 -17.57 -5.89
CA ASP A 108 4.08 -17.73 -6.95
C ASP A 108 3.67 -17.05 -8.27
N CYS A 109 2.41 -16.62 -8.40
CA CYS A 109 1.93 -15.79 -9.48
C CYS A 109 0.76 -14.90 -9.05
N ILE A 110 0.70 -13.65 -9.54
CA ILE A 110 -0.47 -12.75 -9.35
C ILE A 110 -1.77 -13.44 -9.75
N GLN A 111 -1.73 -14.29 -10.79
CA GLN A 111 -2.92 -14.97 -11.27
C GLN A 111 -3.52 -15.91 -10.22
N ASN A 112 -2.72 -16.44 -9.28
CA ASN A 112 -3.26 -17.22 -8.16
C ASN A 112 -4.18 -16.37 -7.27
N LEU A 113 -3.93 -15.06 -7.13
CA LEU A 113 -4.82 -14.17 -6.38
C LEU A 113 -6.16 -14.02 -7.10
N ASN A 114 -6.14 -13.85 -8.42
CA ASN A 114 -7.35 -13.77 -9.24
C ASN A 114 -8.18 -15.07 -9.15
N ASP A 115 -7.52 -16.21 -9.35
CA ASP A 115 -8.19 -17.52 -9.39
C ASP A 115 -8.86 -17.86 -8.05
N ASN A 116 -8.26 -17.40 -6.94
CA ASN A 116 -8.79 -17.58 -5.58
C ASN A 116 -9.65 -16.38 -5.10
N MET A 117 -9.92 -15.40 -5.98
CA MET A 117 -10.67 -14.18 -5.66
C MET A 117 -10.11 -13.39 -4.46
N LEU A 118 -8.80 -13.50 -4.22
CA LEU A 118 -8.09 -12.78 -3.18
C LEU A 118 -7.73 -11.37 -3.67
N SER A 119 -7.78 -10.39 -2.78
CA SER A 119 -7.50 -8.99 -3.08
C SER A 119 -6.17 -8.49 -2.53
N LEU A 120 -5.54 -9.24 -1.64
CA LEU A 120 -4.20 -9.00 -1.10
C LEU A 120 -3.34 -10.25 -1.22
N GLY A 121 -2.02 -10.06 -1.36
CA GLY A 121 -1.05 -11.15 -1.34
C GLY A 121 0.38 -10.63 -1.27
N ILE A 122 1.31 -11.55 -0.98
CA ILE A 122 2.74 -11.25 -0.98
C ILE A 122 3.40 -11.96 -2.17
N ILE A 123 4.27 -11.25 -2.89
CA ILE A 123 5.05 -11.82 -3.99
C ILE A 123 6.52 -11.61 -3.68
N LYS A 124 7.35 -12.63 -3.93
CA LYS A 124 8.80 -12.47 -4.05
C LYS A 124 9.13 -12.25 -5.54
N PRO A 125 9.42 -11.02 -5.97
CA PRO A 125 9.59 -10.71 -7.38
C PRO A 125 11.03 -10.95 -7.84
N ASP A 126 11.18 -11.41 -9.07
CA ASP A 126 12.39 -11.23 -9.87
C ASP A 126 12.26 -9.92 -10.66
N VAL A 127 12.87 -8.85 -10.14
CA VAL A 127 12.72 -7.50 -10.67
C VAL A 127 13.62 -7.30 -11.88
N LEU A 128 12.99 -7.02 -13.03
CA LEU A 128 13.69 -6.77 -14.29
C LEU A 128 14.04 -5.29 -14.46
N ASN A 129 13.13 -4.40 -14.08
CA ASN A 129 13.32 -2.95 -14.20
C ASN A 129 12.39 -2.17 -13.25
N ALA A 130 12.78 -0.96 -12.87
CA ALA A 130 11.94 0.01 -12.19
C ALA A 130 12.27 1.42 -12.68
N TRP A 131 11.24 2.25 -12.91
CA TRP A 131 11.40 3.59 -13.50
C TRP A 131 10.30 4.54 -13.04
N MET A 132 10.50 5.83 -13.30
CA MET A 132 9.44 6.84 -13.23
C MET A 132 8.77 6.98 -14.58
N GLU A 133 7.44 6.91 -14.59
CA GLU A 133 6.64 7.11 -15.79
C GLU A 133 5.85 8.42 -15.68
N GLU A 134 5.74 9.17 -16.77
CA GLU A 134 4.84 10.32 -16.81
C GLU A 134 3.37 9.86 -16.78
N ARG A 135 2.57 10.50 -15.93
CA ARG A 135 1.14 10.19 -15.78
C ARG A 135 0.30 10.61 -17.00
N GLY A 136 0.81 11.51 -17.84
CA GLY A 136 0.12 12.03 -19.02
C GLY A 136 -1.17 12.79 -18.67
N GLU A 137 -2.24 12.54 -19.42
CA GLU A 137 -3.54 13.23 -19.31
C GLU A 137 -4.21 13.10 -17.93
N ARG A 138 -3.82 12.12 -17.11
CA ARG A 138 -4.37 11.94 -15.76
C ARG A 138 -3.67 12.78 -14.70
N TYR A 139 -2.67 13.58 -15.09
CA TYR A 139 -2.00 14.51 -14.19
C TYR A 139 -2.91 15.71 -13.93
N ASP A 140 -3.20 15.93 -12.66
CA ASP A 140 -3.96 17.09 -12.20
C ASP A 140 -3.05 18.03 -11.41
N PRO A 141 -2.60 19.16 -12.01
CA PRO A 141 -1.77 20.13 -11.31
C PRO A 141 -2.56 20.91 -10.24
N THR A 142 -3.89 20.79 -10.19
CA THR A 142 -4.71 21.49 -9.22
C THR A 142 -4.51 20.89 -7.84
N VAL A 143 -4.00 21.69 -6.92
CA VAL A 143 -3.84 21.28 -5.53
C VAL A 143 -4.73 22.14 -4.67
N GLN A 144 -5.70 21.50 -4.01
CA GLN A 144 -6.51 22.18 -3.02
C GLN A 144 -5.66 22.52 -1.80
N ILE A 145 -5.51 23.82 -1.54
CA ILE A 145 -5.03 24.35 -0.28
C ILE A 145 -6.21 24.31 0.69
N THR A 146 -6.04 23.69 1.85
CA THR A 146 -7.06 23.72 2.91
C THR A 146 -6.83 24.96 3.79
N LEU A 147 -7.90 25.56 4.32
CA LEU A 147 -7.79 26.79 5.14
C LEU A 147 -6.94 26.61 6.41
N ASP A 148 -6.84 25.37 6.88
CA ASP A 148 -6.22 24.94 8.14
C ASP A 148 -4.76 24.50 8.00
N SER A 149 -4.23 24.40 6.78
CA SER A 149 -2.87 23.91 6.55
C SER A 149 -2.24 24.54 5.31
N PRO A 150 -1.11 25.26 5.45
CA PRO A 150 -0.35 25.74 4.29
C PRO A 150 0.28 24.58 3.49
N THR A 151 0.30 23.37 4.07
CA THR A 151 0.77 22.17 3.40
C THR A 151 -0.26 21.65 2.41
N ARG A 152 0.08 21.82 1.13
CA ARG A 152 -0.58 21.18 0.01
C ARG A 152 -0.72 19.66 0.22
N PHE A 153 -1.95 19.18 0.36
CA PHE A 153 -2.21 17.74 0.44
C PHE A 153 -2.38 17.16 -0.97
N PHE A 154 -1.45 16.29 -1.37
CA PHE A 154 -1.45 15.67 -2.69
C PHE A 154 -2.16 14.32 -2.67
N THR A 155 -3.01 14.12 -3.67
CA THR A 155 -3.50 12.80 -4.08
C THR A 155 -2.56 12.20 -5.13
N ILE A 156 -2.75 10.93 -5.44
CA ILE A 156 -2.04 10.21 -6.51
C ILE A 156 -2.03 10.98 -7.83
N HIS A 157 -3.12 11.69 -8.15
CA HIS A 157 -3.31 12.45 -9.39
C HIS A 157 -2.45 13.71 -9.47
N ASN A 158 -2.02 14.24 -8.32
CA ASN A 158 -1.23 15.47 -8.26
C ASN A 158 0.27 15.27 -8.52
N TYR A 159 0.71 14.03 -8.74
CA TYR A 159 2.09 13.73 -9.10
C TYR A 159 2.19 13.52 -10.61
N LYS A 160 3.03 14.33 -11.27
CA LYS A 160 3.33 14.20 -12.71
C LYS A 160 4.00 12.87 -13.02
N LEU A 161 4.84 12.38 -12.11
CA LEU A 161 5.54 11.10 -12.22
C LEU A 161 4.88 10.03 -11.33
N GLN A 162 4.94 8.79 -11.79
CA GLN A 162 4.52 7.62 -11.02
C GLN A 162 5.59 6.52 -11.07
N PRO A 163 5.95 5.91 -9.92
CA PRO A 163 6.88 4.80 -9.90
C PRO A 163 6.23 3.53 -10.48
N ARG A 164 6.96 2.87 -11.38
CA ARG A 164 6.58 1.63 -12.06
C ARG A 164 7.63 0.57 -11.83
N VAL A 165 7.19 -0.69 -11.84
CA VAL A 165 8.08 -1.86 -11.75
C VAL A 165 7.66 -2.92 -12.77
N LYS A 166 8.67 -3.51 -13.41
CA LYS A 166 8.55 -4.66 -14.28
C LYS A 166 9.27 -5.84 -13.66
N TYR A 167 8.56 -6.96 -13.50
CA TYR A 167 9.10 -8.13 -12.79
C TYR A 167 8.43 -9.44 -13.24
N ARG A 168 9.03 -10.57 -12.88
CA ARG A 168 8.42 -11.90 -12.96
C ARG A 168 8.20 -12.46 -11.55
N CYS A 169 7.14 -13.25 -11.38
CA CYS A 169 6.97 -14.06 -10.19
C CYS A 169 7.79 -15.36 -10.32
N SER A 170 7.97 -16.10 -9.22
CA SER A 170 8.72 -17.37 -9.16
C SER A 170 8.20 -18.43 -10.14
N ASP A 171 6.89 -18.65 -10.18
CA ASP A 171 6.21 -19.57 -11.11
C ASP A 171 5.17 -18.81 -11.94
N CYS A 172 5.66 -17.83 -12.69
CA CYS A 172 4.81 -16.88 -13.38
C CYS A 172 4.11 -17.51 -14.60
N ARG A 173 2.79 -17.74 -14.47
CA ARG A 173 1.92 -18.19 -15.58
C ARG A 173 1.68 -17.14 -16.68
N SER A 174 2.05 -15.87 -16.45
CA SER A 174 1.92 -14.83 -17.48
C SER A 174 3.04 -14.90 -18.50
N GLN A 175 2.68 -14.87 -19.79
CA GLN A 175 3.65 -14.84 -20.90
C GLN A 175 4.55 -13.60 -20.82
N ASN A 176 3.95 -12.45 -20.52
CA ASN A 176 4.66 -11.18 -20.39
C ASN A 176 5.03 -10.90 -18.93
N PRO A 177 6.17 -10.25 -18.65
CA PRO A 177 6.46 -9.76 -17.31
C PRO A 177 5.37 -8.82 -16.81
N HIS A 178 5.09 -8.87 -15.52
CA HIS A 178 4.16 -7.95 -14.88
C HIS A 178 4.68 -6.53 -15.01
N ASN A 179 3.80 -5.57 -15.28
CA ASN A 179 4.11 -4.15 -15.34
C ASN A 179 3.11 -3.40 -14.46
N GLN A 180 3.53 -3.05 -13.24
CA GLN A 180 2.65 -2.54 -12.19
C GLN A 180 3.09 -1.17 -11.70
N GLN A 181 2.11 -0.41 -11.22
CA GLN A 181 2.35 0.80 -10.48
C GLN A 181 2.68 0.47 -9.03
N ILE A 182 3.66 1.18 -8.49
CA ILE A 182 3.95 1.20 -7.06
C ILE A 182 3.13 2.32 -6.45
N LEU A 183 2.22 1.97 -5.54
CA LEU A 183 1.40 2.91 -4.76
C LEU A 183 1.97 3.16 -3.37
N GLU A 184 3.13 2.61 -3.04
CA GLU A 184 3.76 2.73 -1.73
C GLU A 184 3.90 4.21 -1.32
N TRP A 185 3.22 4.61 -0.24
CA TRP A 185 3.12 6.02 0.15
C TRP A 185 4.48 6.66 0.43
N GLY A 186 5.48 5.91 0.90
CA GLY A 186 6.84 6.41 1.12
C GLY A 186 7.51 6.97 -0.14
N ALA A 187 7.32 6.33 -1.29
CA ALA A 187 7.81 6.82 -2.58
C ALA A 187 7.17 8.17 -2.95
N TYR A 188 5.87 8.32 -2.73
CA TYR A 188 5.16 9.58 -2.99
C TYR A 188 5.51 10.69 -2.00
N GLU A 189 5.70 10.35 -0.72
CA GLU A 189 6.21 11.29 0.28
C GLU A 189 7.62 11.77 -0.05
N TRP A 190 8.48 10.92 -0.63
CA TRP A 190 9.78 11.35 -1.14
C TRP A 190 9.62 12.40 -2.24
N MET A 191 8.81 12.10 -3.27
CA MET A 191 8.56 13.04 -4.37
C MET A 191 7.97 14.37 -3.90
N ARG A 192 7.07 14.33 -2.90
CA ARG A 192 6.48 15.54 -2.31
C ARG A 192 7.51 16.40 -1.59
N LYS A 193 8.46 15.77 -0.88
CA LYS A 193 9.50 16.46 -0.12
C LYS A 193 10.70 16.88 -0.98
N HIS A 194 10.91 16.25 -2.12
CA HIS A 194 12.02 16.49 -3.03
C HIS A 194 11.51 16.67 -4.47
N PRO A 195 10.73 17.74 -4.75
CA PRO A 195 10.12 17.95 -6.06
C PRO A 195 11.14 18.13 -7.19
N ASP A 196 12.36 18.58 -6.87
CA ASP A 196 13.45 18.75 -7.83
C ASP A 196 14.22 17.45 -8.11
N ASN A 197 13.99 16.40 -7.32
CA ASN A 197 14.61 15.08 -7.49
C ASN A 197 13.64 13.92 -7.18
N PRO A 198 12.51 13.82 -7.91
CA PRO A 198 11.51 12.79 -7.68
C PRO A 198 12.01 11.39 -8.08
N GLU A 199 12.86 11.31 -9.11
CA GLU A 199 13.37 10.04 -9.65
C GLU A 199 14.16 9.23 -8.62
N GLN A 200 14.81 9.91 -7.66
CA GLN A 200 15.55 9.28 -6.57
C GLN A 200 14.67 8.37 -5.68
N ALA A 201 13.33 8.49 -5.74
CA ALA A 201 12.46 7.55 -5.05
C ALA A 201 12.64 6.10 -5.53
N ILE A 202 12.93 5.86 -6.82
CA ILE A 202 13.13 4.49 -7.35
C ILE A 202 14.40 3.83 -6.77
N PRO A 203 15.60 4.46 -6.85
CA PRO A 203 16.79 3.92 -6.18
C PRO A 203 16.63 3.70 -4.67
N ASN A 204 15.86 4.56 -3.99
CA ASN A 204 15.61 4.43 -2.55
C ASN A 204 14.83 3.15 -2.19
N LEU A 205 14.06 2.60 -3.14
CA LEU A 205 13.35 1.33 -2.97
C LEU A 205 14.24 0.10 -3.14
N ARG A 206 15.48 0.25 -3.64
CA ARG A 206 16.48 -0.84 -3.81
C ARG A 206 15.94 -2.05 -4.58
N LEU A 207 15.07 -1.81 -5.56
CA LEU A 207 14.33 -2.87 -6.26
C LEU A 207 15.25 -3.77 -7.11
N THR A 208 16.30 -3.22 -7.71
CA THR A 208 17.26 -3.92 -8.56
C THR A 208 18.58 -4.25 -7.85
N ASP A 209 18.72 -3.88 -6.56
CA ASP A 209 19.96 -4.06 -5.80
C ASP A 209 20.09 -5.51 -5.32
N PRO A 210 21.04 -6.32 -5.84
CA PRO A 210 21.11 -7.76 -5.52
C PRO A 210 21.44 -8.03 -4.05
N GLN A 211 21.92 -7.05 -3.28
CA GLN A 211 22.21 -7.21 -1.85
C GLN A 211 20.95 -7.24 -0.97
N TYR A 212 19.76 -7.06 -1.57
CA TYR A 212 18.50 -7.03 -0.85
C TYR A 212 17.57 -8.15 -1.31
N ASP A 213 16.92 -8.82 -0.36
CA ASP A 213 15.68 -9.54 -0.63
C ASP A 213 14.53 -8.54 -0.73
N LYS A 214 13.63 -8.76 -1.69
CA LYS A 214 12.46 -7.91 -1.93
C LYS A 214 11.18 -8.72 -1.83
N TYR A 215 10.17 -8.10 -1.25
CA TYR A 215 8.81 -8.65 -1.22
C TYR A 215 7.82 -7.53 -1.53
N PHE A 216 6.87 -7.81 -2.40
CA PHE A 216 5.79 -6.90 -2.73
C PHE A 216 4.51 -7.33 -2.02
N LEU A 217 3.94 -6.44 -1.22
CA LEU A 217 2.53 -6.51 -0.86
C LEU A 217 1.75 -5.94 -2.03
N VAL A 218 1.00 -6.80 -2.70
CA VAL A 218 0.12 -6.41 -3.79
C VAL A 218 -1.32 -6.35 -3.32
N GLY A 219 -2.11 -5.51 -3.97
CA GLY A 219 -3.55 -5.60 -3.84
C GLY A 219 -4.30 -5.03 -5.03
N ASN A 220 -5.58 -5.40 -5.15
CA ASN A 220 -6.40 -4.97 -6.28
C ASN A 220 -7.15 -3.65 -6.00
N MET A 221 -7.64 -3.03 -7.07
CA MET A 221 -8.48 -1.84 -6.96
C MET A 221 -9.96 -2.23 -6.83
N SER A 222 -10.75 -1.43 -6.12
CA SER A 222 -12.19 -1.70 -5.95
C SER A 222 -12.93 -1.81 -7.29
N LYS A 223 -12.61 -0.91 -8.24
CA LYS A 223 -13.20 -0.88 -9.60
C LYS A 223 -12.62 -1.95 -10.54
N TYR A 224 -11.35 -2.32 -10.35
CA TYR A 224 -10.62 -3.24 -11.22
C TYR A 224 -10.08 -4.41 -10.40
N ARG A 225 -10.97 -5.36 -10.06
CA ARG A 225 -10.66 -6.48 -9.15
C ARG A 225 -9.59 -7.42 -9.67
N ASN A 226 -9.39 -7.48 -10.99
CA ASN A 226 -8.37 -8.33 -11.61
C ASN A 226 -7.03 -7.61 -11.84
N ALA A 227 -6.97 -6.32 -11.52
CA ALA A 227 -5.78 -5.49 -11.70
C ALA A 227 -5.14 -5.22 -10.33
N PHE A 228 -3.91 -5.71 -10.17
CA PHE A 228 -3.12 -5.53 -8.96
C PHE A 228 -2.13 -4.39 -9.11
N VAL A 229 -1.85 -3.74 -7.98
CA VAL A 229 -0.82 -2.72 -7.79
C VAL A 229 0.05 -3.08 -6.61
N VAL A 230 1.29 -2.58 -6.56
CA VAL A 230 2.19 -2.79 -5.43
C VAL A 230 1.87 -1.75 -4.35
N ILE A 231 1.28 -2.19 -3.23
CA ILE A 231 0.90 -1.33 -2.10
C ILE A 231 2.11 -1.05 -1.20
N SER A 232 3.00 -2.02 -1.04
CA SER A 232 4.17 -1.88 -0.17
C SER A 232 5.35 -2.67 -0.74
N VAL A 233 6.54 -2.10 -0.61
CA VAL A 233 7.81 -2.75 -0.92
C VAL A 233 8.54 -3.01 0.39
N PHE A 234 8.78 -4.27 0.70
CA PHE A 234 9.68 -4.69 1.77
C PHE A 234 11.05 -5.02 1.19
N ARG A 235 12.11 -4.58 1.87
CA ARG A 235 13.50 -4.81 1.46
C ARG A 235 14.38 -5.11 2.68
N PHE A 236 15.19 -6.14 2.59
CA PHE A 236 16.12 -6.55 3.66
C PHE A 236 17.48 -6.84 3.08
N LYS A 237 18.52 -6.22 3.65
CA LYS A 237 19.89 -6.44 3.21
C LYS A 237 20.36 -7.82 3.67
N HIS A 238 21.01 -8.57 2.79
CA HIS A 238 21.63 -9.85 3.12
C HIS A 238 22.58 -9.69 4.31
N GLY A 239 22.62 -10.70 5.19
CA GLY A 239 23.45 -10.69 6.39
C GLY A 239 22.96 -9.78 7.52
N THR A 240 21.75 -9.21 7.42
CA THR A 240 21.11 -8.47 8.52
C THR A 240 20.09 -9.39 9.21
N ILE A 241 20.58 -10.29 10.07
CA ILE A 241 19.78 -11.03 11.06
C ILE A 241 20.46 -10.85 12.41
#